data_AF-A0A2G4SLE9-F1
#
_entry.id   AF-A0A2G4SLE9-F1
#
_cell.length_a   1.000
_cell.length_b   1.000
_cell.length_c   1.000
_cell.angle_alpha   90.00
_cell.angle_beta   90.00
_cell.angle_gamma   90.00
#
_symmetry.space_group_name_H-M   'P 1'
#
loop_
_entity.id
_entity.type
_entity.pdbx_description
1 polymer ?
#
loop_
_entity_poly.entity_id
_entity_poly.type
_entity_poly.pdbx_seq_one_letter_code
_entity_poly.pdbx_strand_id
1 'polypeptide(L)'
;MDNFIQTFSCTCENVCDKSNHILQVHLRDILSNKLQPVFKKNALHHPALKRPSRYARDDELHEQQAWKSDHHVDNLYWIINKADPLKLEENLNLLIPPVLIVLDDYDIQYRTKGVSLVHVMVTRMNSAGIIKNNLDNVFLESLFNCLYYLTQDRDAPLIEAAYPCIMDLIAYTKQGQSRCDLYERVMTEGVLTGLLHAGEKIRFLPILLQPIPRLFEELGASSVQYLKGIIPSLCQSLSTVPYNDSLEMRRINQLAAHGLIAVIRVCWPRISTYEGIIMSSVAKCWSYYFDKQDREMLELQRQLYKIFEAACQGAEEADKEALLKYKPNVFEPLFA
;
A
#
# COMPACT_ATOMS: atom_id res chain seq x y z
N MET A 1 -20.17 -9.85 13.36
CA MET A 1 -19.64 -9.17 14.55
C MET A 1 -20.71 -9.00 15.63
N ASP A 2 -21.87 -8.41 15.30
CA ASP A 2 -22.99 -8.22 16.26
C ASP A 2 -23.42 -9.50 16.96
N ASN A 3 -23.41 -10.62 16.24
CA ASN A 3 -23.75 -11.93 16.81
C ASN A 3 -22.78 -12.37 17.94
N PHE A 4 -21.47 -12.11 17.83
CA PHE A 4 -20.50 -12.49 18.88
C PHE A 4 -20.70 -11.67 20.15
N ILE A 5 -20.84 -10.35 20.03
CA ILE A 5 -21.06 -9.46 21.17
C ILE A 5 -22.42 -9.78 21.84
N GLN A 6 -23.45 -10.03 21.05
CA GLN A 6 -24.78 -10.37 21.56
C GLN A 6 -24.79 -11.73 22.28
N THR A 7 -24.12 -12.75 21.74
CA THR A 7 -24.08 -14.11 22.32
C THR A 7 -23.05 -14.27 23.44
N PHE A 8 -22.08 -13.36 23.59
CA PHE A 8 -21.11 -13.43 24.68
C PHE A 8 -21.81 -13.29 26.04
N SER A 9 -21.69 -14.30 26.90
CA SER A 9 -22.24 -14.30 28.26
C SER A 9 -21.12 -14.23 29.29
N CYS A 10 -21.32 -13.40 30.31
CA CYS A 10 -20.46 -13.29 31.48
C CYS A 10 -21.33 -13.07 32.72
N THR A 11 -20.80 -13.39 33.90
CA THR A 11 -21.50 -13.27 35.18
C THR A 11 -21.30 -11.90 35.85
N CYS A 12 -20.74 -10.92 35.14
CA CYS A 12 -20.48 -9.59 35.68
C CYS A 12 -21.76 -8.76 35.80
N GLU A 13 -21.93 -8.09 36.95
CA GLU A 13 -23.08 -7.21 37.22
C GLU A 13 -22.83 -5.77 36.71
N ASN A 14 -23.90 -5.05 36.36
CA ASN A 14 -23.88 -3.63 35.94
C ASN A 14 -23.04 -3.30 34.70
N VAL A 15 -23.26 -4.04 33.60
CA VAL A 15 -22.60 -3.79 32.31
C VAL A 15 -23.35 -2.71 31.51
N CYS A 16 -22.83 -1.48 31.50
CA CYS A 16 -23.41 -0.36 30.72
C CYS A 16 -23.08 -0.44 29.21
N ASP A 17 -21.85 -0.83 28.86
CA ASP A 17 -21.42 -1.09 27.48
C ASP A 17 -20.79 -2.48 27.40
N LYS A 18 -21.53 -3.42 26.79
CA LYS A 18 -21.12 -4.81 26.65
C LYS A 18 -19.84 -4.96 25.82
N SER A 19 -19.68 -4.17 24.76
CA SER A 19 -18.51 -4.22 23.88
C SER A 19 -17.25 -3.81 24.63
N ASN A 20 -17.28 -2.65 25.30
CA ASN A 20 -16.14 -2.18 26.08
C ASN A 20 -15.87 -3.09 27.28
N HIS A 21 -16.91 -3.57 27.98
CA HIS A 21 -16.75 -4.49 29.09
C HIS A 21 -16.01 -5.78 28.68
N ILE A 22 -16.37 -6.38 27.54
CA ILE A 22 -15.69 -7.57 27.00
C ILE A 22 -14.18 -7.30 26.80
N LEU A 23 -13.84 -6.18 26.18
CA LEU A 23 -12.44 -5.83 25.88
C LEU A 23 -11.65 -5.42 27.13
N GLN A 24 -12.33 -4.89 28.15
CA GLN A 24 -11.67 -4.47 29.39
C GLN A 24 -11.46 -5.64 30.35
N VAL A 25 -12.44 -6.54 30.47
CA VAL A 25 -12.45 -7.57 31.53
C VAL A 25 -12.07 -8.94 30.99
N HIS A 26 -12.49 -9.29 29.77
CA HIS A 26 -12.40 -10.66 29.23
C HIS A 26 -11.43 -10.82 28.06
N LEU A 27 -10.65 -9.79 27.73
CA LEU A 27 -9.73 -9.82 26.59
C LEU A 27 -8.79 -11.02 26.65
N ARG A 28 -8.04 -11.17 27.76
CA ARG A 28 -7.06 -12.25 27.90
C ARG A 28 -7.72 -13.62 27.81
N ASP A 29 -8.88 -13.81 28.44
CA ASP A 29 -9.62 -15.07 28.40
C ASP A 29 -10.12 -15.42 27.00
N ILE A 30 -10.57 -14.42 26.23
CA ILE A 30 -10.97 -14.62 24.83
C ILE A 30 -9.76 -15.02 23.99
N LEU A 31 -8.65 -14.30 24.15
CA LEU A 31 -7.41 -14.60 23.43
C LEU A 31 -6.88 -16.01 23.76
N SER A 32 -6.83 -16.38 25.03
CA SER A 32 -6.26 -17.67 25.47
C SER A 32 -7.22 -18.86 25.29
N ASN A 33 -8.50 -18.69 25.59
CA ASN A 33 -9.43 -19.82 25.70
C ASN A 33 -10.30 -19.98 24.45
N LYS A 34 -10.52 -18.91 23.67
CA LYS A 34 -11.32 -18.98 22.44
C LYS A 34 -10.49 -18.91 21.17
N LEU A 35 -9.55 -17.96 21.04
CA LEU A 35 -8.79 -17.80 19.79
C LEU A 35 -7.58 -18.73 19.72
N GLN A 36 -6.70 -18.72 20.73
CA GLN A 36 -5.46 -19.48 20.70
C GLN A 36 -5.64 -20.98 20.37
N PRO A 37 -6.65 -21.71 20.90
CA PRO A 37 -6.82 -23.14 20.60
C PRO A 37 -7.09 -23.39 19.11
N VAL A 38 -7.83 -22.49 18.47
CA VAL A 38 -8.24 -22.61 17.07
C VAL A 38 -7.06 -22.37 16.12
N PHE A 39 -6.12 -21.51 16.50
CA PHE A 39 -4.88 -21.25 15.76
C PHE A 39 -3.72 -22.20 16.12
N LYS A 40 -3.84 -22.98 17.19
CA LYS A 40 -2.72 -23.77 17.76
C LYS A 40 -2.12 -24.75 16.76
N LYS A 41 -2.94 -25.47 15.97
CA LYS A 41 -2.44 -26.44 14.97
C LYS A 41 -1.56 -25.76 13.92
N ASN A 42 -2.00 -24.61 13.40
CA ASN A 42 -1.26 -23.85 12.39
C ASN A 42 -0.04 -23.13 12.99
N ALA A 43 -0.14 -22.60 14.21
CA ALA A 43 0.98 -22.00 14.92
C ALA A 43 2.15 -22.98 15.10
N LEU A 44 1.84 -24.28 15.25
CA LEU A 44 2.85 -25.32 15.37
C LEU A 44 3.62 -25.60 14.06
N HIS A 45 3.20 -25.08 12.91
CA HIS A 45 3.84 -25.36 11.63
C HIS A 45 4.33 -24.09 10.92
N HIS A 46 4.04 -22.92 11.49
CA HIS A 46 4.38 -21.65 10.88
C HIS A 46 5.89 -21.36 10.95
N PRO A 47 6.55 -21.00 9.83
CA PRO A 47 8.01 -20.82 9.77
C PRO A 47 8.51 -19.70 10.68
N ALA A 48 7.78 -18.60 10.80
CA ALA A 48 8.15 -17.49 11.68
C ALA A 48 7.92 -17.76 13.18
N LEU A 49 7.17 -18.82 13.55
CA LEU A 49 6.81 -19.12 14.94
C LEU A 49 7.59 -20.30 15.54
N LYS A 50 8.33 -21.06 14.71
CA LYS A 50 9.06 -22.26 15.13
C LYS A 50 10.43 -22.43 14.46
N ARG A 51 11.30 -23.22 15.11
CA ARG A 51 12.46 -23.86 14.48
C ARG A 51 12.01 -25.06 13.65
N PRO A 52 12.62 -25.32 12.47
CA PRO A 52 12.07 -26.23 11.48
C PRO A 52 11.93 -27.66 12.02
N SER A 53 10.71 -28.18 12.05
CA SER A 53 10.46 -29.61 12.23
C SER A 53 10.32 -30.25 10.86
N ARG A 54 11.02 -31.37 10.66
CA ARG A 54 11.02 -32.10 9.39
C ARG A 54 9.68 -32.80 9.19
N TYR A 55 9.05 -32.54 8.04
CA TYR A 55 7.95 -33.31 7.44
C TYR A 55 6.60 -33.33 8.18
N ALA A 56 5.81 -32.26 8.07
CA ALA A 56 4.35 -32.40 7.93
C ALA A 56 4.04 -32.34 6.43
N ARG A 57 3.17 -33.21 5.91
CA ARG A 57 2.68 -33.09 4.53
C ARG A 57 1.79 -31.84 4.46
N ASP A 58 2.09 -30.93 3.52
CA ASP A 58 1.38 -29.65 3.36
C ASP A 58 -0.14 -29.82 3.26
N ASP A 59 -0.62 -30.89 2.62
CA ASP A 59 -2.04 -31.11 2.36
C ASP A 59 -2.93 -31.14 3.63
N GLU A 60 -2.47 -31.75 4.74
CA GLU A 60 -3.26 -31.84 5.99
C GLU A 60 -3.35 -30.52 6.78
N LEU A 61 -2.46 -29.56 6.49
CA LEU A 61 -2.42 -28.25 7.14
C LEU A 61 -3.45 -27.27 6.55
N HIS A 62 -3.79 -27.47 5.28
CA HIS A 62 -4.70 -26.60 4.53
C HIS A 62 -6.16 -27.08 4.58
N GLU A 63 -6.42 -28.38 4.79
CA GLU A 63 -7.79 -28.92 4.81
C GLU A 63 -8.56 -28.72 6.14
N GLN A 64 -7.87 -28.45 7.25
CA GLN A 64 -8.48 -28.34 8.60
C GLN A 64 -8.11 -27.04 9.31
N GLN A 65 -8.44 -25.89 8.70
CA GLN A 65 -8.20 -24.57 9.27
C GLN A 65 -9.43 -24.08 10.03
N ALA A 66 -9.62 -24.57 11.27
CA ALA A 66 -10.75 -24.18 12.13
C ALA A 66 -10.85 -22.66 12.39
N TRP A 67 -9.78 -21.91 12.19
CA TRP A 67 -9.79 -20.46 12.34
C TRP A 67 -10.48 -19.72 11.19
N LYS A 68 -10.71 -20.39 10.05
CA LYS A 68 -11.48 -19.85 8.92
C LYS A 68 -12.99 -19.93 9.13
N SER A 69 -13.47 -20.77 10.06
CA SER A 69 -14.88 -20.81 10.45
C SER A 69 -15.24 -19.74 11.48
N ASP A 70 -16.53 -19.56 11.75
CA ASP A 70 -17.08 -18.79 12.89
C ASP A 70 -16.54 -17.36 13.09
N HIS A 71 -16.15 -16.69 12.00
CA HIS A 71 -15.73 -15.29 11.99
C HIS A 71 -14.55 -14.98 12.94
N HIS A 72 -13.67 -15.96 13.24
CA HIS A 72 -12.57 -15.76 14.19
C HIS A 72 -11.61 -14.64 13.78
N VAL A 73 -11.34 -14.49 12.48
CA VAL A 73 -10.49 -13.40 11.95
C VAL A 73 -11.15 -12.04 12.15
N ASP A 74 -12.47 -11.95 11.97
CA ASP A 74 -13.20 -10.69 12.15
C ASP A 74 -13.27 -10.31 13.65
N ASN A 75 -13.37 -11.30 14.53
CA ASN A 75 -13.27 -11.10 15.99
C ASN A 75 -11.86 -10.63 16.39
N LEU A 76 -10.81 -11.21 15.80
CA LEU A 76 -9.43 -10.77 16.01
C LEU A 76 -9.23 -9.31 15.55
N TYR A 77 -9.75 -8.95 14.37
CA TYR A 77 -9.71 -7.58 13.86
C TYR A 77 -10.41 -6.60 14.80
N TRP A 78 -11.61 -6.95 15.26
CA TRP A 78 -12.36 -6.14 16.22
C TRP A 78 -11.58 -5.90 17.52
N ILE A 79 -10.99 -6.95 18.08
CA ILE A 79 -10.17 -6.86 19.30
C ILE A 79 -9.03 -5.87 19.09
N ILE A 80 -8.22 -6.04 18.04
CA ILE A 80 -7.06 -5.19 17.78
C ILE A 80 -7.48 -3.73 17.51
N ASN A 81 -8.61 -3.53 16.82
CA ASN A 81 -9.09 -2.21 16.48
C ASN A 81 -9.69 -1.45 17.68
N LYS A 82 -10.34 -2.15 18.62
CA LYS A 82 -11.14 -1.51 19.69
C LYS A 82 -10.54 -1.63 21.09
N ALA A 83 -9.71 -2.63 21.37
CA ALA A 83 -9.12 -2.80 22.69
C ALA A 83 -8.15 -1.65 23.02
N ASP A 84 -7.94 -1.46 24.32
CA ASP A 84 -6.96 -0.51 24.83
C ASP A 84 -5.52 -0.90 24.38
N PRO A 85 -4.71 0.03 23.86
CA PRO A 85 -3.36 -0.26 23.38
C PRO A 85 -2.43 -0.92 24.40
N LEU A 86 -2.50 -0.51 25.68
CA LEU A 86 -1.64 -1.10 26.72
C LEU A 86 -2.02 -2.57 26.95
N LYS A 87 -3.32 -2.88 26.95
CA LYS A 87 -3.81 -4.26 27.06
C LYS A 87 -3.45 -5.12 25.85
N LEU A 88 -3.40 -4.54 24.65
CA LEU A 88 -2.90 -5.23 23.46
C LEU A 88 -1.42 -5.57 23.60
N GLU A 89 -0.61 -4.65 24.12
CA GLU A 89 0.83 -4.89 24.39
C GLU A 89 1.05 -5.97 25.44
N GLU A 90 0.28 -5.97 26.53
CA GLU A 90 0.33 -7.01 27.57
C GLU A 90 0.01 -8.42 27.06
N ASN A 91 -0.82 -8.52 26.01
CA ASN A 91 -1.26 -9.79 25.43
C ASN A 91 -0.67 -10.05 24.03
N LEU A 92 0.39 -9.33 23.65
CA LEU A 92 0.96 -9.36 22.31
C LEU A 92 1.41 -10.77 21.89
N ASN A 93 1.94 -11.56 22.82
CA ASN A 93 2.32 -12.96 22.61
C ASN A 93 1.16 -13.88 22.19
N LEU A 94 -0.08 -13.54 22.55
CA LEU A 94 -1.29 -14.26 22.14
C LEU A 94 -1.84 -13.76 20.79
N LEU A 95 -1.50 -12.53 20.40
CA LEU A 95 -1.95 -11.89 19.16
C LEU A 95 -1.04 -12.21 17.97
N ILE A 96 0.28 -12.29 18.19
CA ILE A 96 1.25 -12.52 17.11
C ILE A 96 0.95 -13.81 16.34
N PRO A 97 0.71 -14.98 16.98
CA PRO A 97 0.52 -16.21 16.21
C PRO A 97 -0.71 -16.15 15.29
N PRO A 98 -1.91 -15.77 15.76
CA PRO A 98 -3.06 -15.58 14.87
C PRO A 98 -2.82 -14.58 13.74
N VAL A 99 -2.17 -13.44 14.02
CA VAL A 99 -1.92 -12.41 13.00
C VAL A 99 -0.99 -12.93 11.91
N LEU A 100 0.11 -13.58 12.27
CA LEU A 100 1.05 -14.15 11.29
C LEU A 100 0.42 -15.27 10.47
N ILE A 101 -0.36 -16.16 11.11
CA ILE A 101 -1.05 -17.25 10.40
C ILE A 101 -2.02 -16.71 9.34
N VAL A 102 -2.77 -15.64 9.67
CA VAL A 102 -3.69 -15.02 8.71
C VAL A 102 -2.94 -14.27 7.61
N LEU A 103 -1.85 -13.58 7.97
CA LEU A 103 -1.01 -12.83 7.03
C LEU A 103 -0.26 -13.74 6.04
N ASP A 104 0.16 -14.92 6.47
CA ASP A 104 0.90 -15.86 5.62
C ASP A 104 0.00 -16.97 5.03
N ASP A 105 -1.32 -16.81 5.06
CA ASP A 105 -2.24 -17.78 4.45
C ASP A 105 -2.11 -17.80 2.91
N TYR A 106 -2.40 -18.96 2.31
CA TYR A 106 -2.35 -19.12 0.85
C TYR A 106 -3.59 -18.51 0.16
N ASP A 107 -4.70 -18.38 0.87
CA ASP A 107 -5.91 -17.71 0.38
C ASP A 107 -5.74 -16.20 0.48
N ILE A 108 -5.79 -15.55 -0.69
CA ILE A 108 -5.61 -14.11 -0.86
C ILE A 108 -6.60 -13.30 -0.01
N GLN A 109 -7.82 -13.79 0.21
CA GLN A 109 -8.82 -13.08 1.01
C GLN A 109 -8.37 -12.97 2.47
N TYR A 110 -7.87 -14.08 3.03
CA TYR A 110 -7.37 -14.10 4.40
C TYR A 110 -6.04 -13.37 4.52
N ARG A 111 -5.14 -13.52 3.54
CA ARG A 111 -3.90 -12.75 3.46
C ARG A 111 -4.17 -11.24 3.48
N THR A 112 -5.15 -10.76 2.72
CA THR A 112 -5.59 -9.35 2.71
C THR A 112 -6.13 -8.91 4.08
N LYS A 113 -6.92 -9.75 4.76
CA LYS A 113 -7.33 -9.50 6.16
C LYS A 113 -6.12 -9.45 7.09
N GLY A 114 -5.12 -10.29 6.86
CA GLY A 114 -3.84 -10.30 7.59
C GLY A 114 -3.09 -8.98 7.48
N VAL A 115 -2.96 -8.43 6.27
CA VAL A 115 -2.39 -7.10 6.04
C VAL A 115 -3.15 -6.04 6.84
N SER A 116 -4.49 -6.12 6.82
CA SER A 116 -5.36 -5.19 7.56
C SER A 116 -5.16 -5.30 9.08
N LEU A 117 -4.99 -6.51 9.61
CA LEU A 117 -4.69 -6.74 11.03
C LEU A 117 -3.37 -6.06 11.43
N VAL A 118 -2.30 -6.27 10.63
CA VAL A 118 -0.99 -5.65 10.88
C VAL A 118 -1.09 -4.14 10.82
N HIS A 119 -1.78 -3.58 9.81
CA HIS A 119 -1.89 -2.12 9.67
C HIS A 119 -2.61 -1.48 10.86
N VAL A 120 -3.65 -2.13 11.39
CA VAL A 120 -4.32 -1.68 12.62
C VAL A 120 -3.40 -1.80 13.84
N MET A 121 -2.59 -2.86 13.96
CA MET A 121 -1.59 -2.95 15.04
C MET A 121 -0.59 -1.80 14.98
N VAL A 122 -0.07 -1.47 13.79
CA VAL A 122 0.90 -0.39 13.58
C VAL A 122 0.32 0.98 13.97
N THR A 123 -0.96 1.22 13.65
CA THR A 123 -1.62 2.51 13.94
C THR A 123 -2.11 2.65 15.37
N ARG A 124 -2.24 1.54 16.12
CA ARG A 124 -2.83 1.52 17.47
C ARG A 124 -1.83 1.30 18.61
N MET A 125 -0.78 0.51 18.38
CA MET A 125 0.16 0.07 19.42
C MET A 125 1.42 0.92 19.44
N ASN A 126 2.14 0.99 20.57
CA ASN A 126 3.43 1.69 20.64
C ASN A 126 4.51 0.97 19.81
N SER A 127 5.31 1.74 19.05
CA SER A 127 6.41 1.22 18.23
C SER A 127 7.42 0.45 19.07
N ALA A 128 7.64 0.86 20.33
CA ALA A 128 8.53 0.17 21.25
C ALA A 128 8.11 -1.30 21.46
N GLY A 129 6.81 -1.59 21.52
CA GLY A 129 6.30 -2.95 21.66
C GLY A 129 6.56 -3.80 20.42
N ILE A 130 6.40 -3.23 19.23
CA ILE A 130 6.64 -3.91 17.94
C ILE A 130 8.14 -4.18 17.75
N ILE A 131 8.98 -3.18 17.98
CA ILE A 131 10.43 -3.24 17.80
C ILE A 131 11.07 -4.20 18.82
N LYS A 132 10.72 -4.09 20.11
CA LYS A 132 11.31 -4.92 21.17
C LYS A 132 11.11 -6.42 20.93
N ASN A 133 10.02 -6.78 20.25
CA ASN A 133 9.69 -8.16 19.93
C ASN A 133 10.18 -8.58 18.53
N ASN A 134 10.97 -7.75 17.82
CA ASN A 134 11.41 -7.94 16.43
C ASN A 134 10.26 -8.24 15.45
N LEU A 135 9.06 -7.75 15.75
CA LEU A 135 7.87 -8.02 14.93
C LEU A 135 7.86 -7.19 13.66
N ASP A 136 8.51 -6.03 13.69
CA ASP A 136 8.68 -5.16 12.53
C ASP A 136 9.32 -5.91 11.36
N ASN A 137 10.46 -6.58 11.57
CA ASN A 137 11.14 -7.34 10.52
C ASN A 137 10.29 -8.53 10.05
N VAL A 138 9.66 -9.26 10.97
CA VAL A 138 8.81 -10.42 10.62
C VAL A 138 7.62 -9.98 9.78
N PHE A 139 6.92 -8.91 10.18
CA PHE A 139 5.82 -8.37 9.41
C PHE A 139 6.29 -7.82 8.06
N LEU A 140 7.43 -7.12 8.01
CA LEU A 140 7.97 -6.61 6.75
C LEU A 140 8.22 -7.74 5.76
N GLU A 141 8.87 -8.84 6.16
CA GLU A 141 9.10 -9.97 5.25
C GLU A 141 7.80 -10.57 4.71
N SER A 142 6.81 -10.84 5.57
CA SER A 142 5.51 -11.35 5.14
C SER A 142 4.74 -10.35 4.25
N LEU A 143 4.85 -9.05 4.52
CA LEU A 143 4.22 -8.00 3.71
C LEU A 143 4.91 -7.81 2.35
N PHE A 144 6.24 -7.85 2.28
CA PHE A 144 6.97 -7.81 1.00
C PHE A 144 6.59 -9.00 0.11
N ASN A 145 6.39 -10.18 0.69
CA ASN A 145 5.91 -11.35 -0.05
C ASN A 145 4.53 -11.11 -0.71
N CYS A 146 3.70 -10.24 -0.14
CA CYS A 146 2.40 -9.90 -0.73
C CYS A 146 2.55 -9.10 -2.05
N LEU A 147 3.66 -8.38 -2.26
CA LEU A 147 3.87 -7.56 -3.46
C LEU A 147 4.09 -8.39 -4.72
N TYR A 148 4.42 -9.69 -4.59
CA TYR A 148 4.60 -10.59 -5.73
C TYR A 148 3.29 -11.12 -6.32
N TYR A 149 2.14 -10.85 -5.69
CA TYR A 149 0.83 -11.30 -6.15
C TYR A 149 0.27 -10.43 -7.30
N LEU A 150 0.97 -10.39 -8.43
CA LEU A 150 0.69 -9.49 -9.57
C LEU A 150 0.04 -10.21 -10.76
N THR A 151 -0.48 -11.43 -10.54
CA THR A 151 -0.89 -12.31 -11.65
C THR A 151 -2.34 -12.09 -12.04
N GLN A 152 -3.27 -12.16 -11.09
CA GLN A 152 -4.71 -12.17 -11.31
C GLN A 152 -5.38 -10.92 -10.71
N ASP A 153 -6.40 -10.36 -11.36
CA ASP A 153 -7.06 -9.14 -10.87
C ASP A 153 -7.62 -9.25 -9.43
N ARG A 154 -7.96 -10.47 -8.99
CA ARG A 154 -8.38 -10.75 -7.60
C ARG A 154 -7.29 -10.48 -6.57
N ASP A 155 -6.04 -10.40 -7.00
CA ASP A 155 -4.87 -10.17 -6.16
C ASP A 155 -4.66 -8.67 -5.87
N ALA A 156 -5.24 -7.78 -6.70
CA ALA A 156 -5.06 -6.34 -6.60
C ALA A 156 -5.40 -5.77 -5.21
N PRO A 157 -6.51 -6.16 -4.53
CA PRO A 157 -6.82 -5.65 -3.19
C PRO A 157 -5.75 -5.98 -2.14
N LEU A 158 -5.04 -7.10 -2.28
CA LEU A 158 -3.96 -7.47 -1.37
C LEU A 158 -2.82 -6.47 -1.46
N ILE A 159 -2.39 -6.14 -2.67
CA ILE A 159 -1.27 -5.23 -2.92
C ILE A 159 -1.66 -3.79 -2.58
N GLU A 160 -2.90 -3.39 -2.90
CA GLU A 160 -3.44 -2.08 -2.54
C GLU A 160 -3.41 -1.87 -1.01
N ALA A 161 -3.66 -2.91 -0.23
CA ALA A 161 -3.53 -2.88 1.23
C ALA A 161 -2.06 -2.97 1.71
N ALA A 162 -1.21 -3.74 1.02
CA ALA A 162 0.15 -4.03 1.47
C ALA A 162 1.07 -2.80 1.39
N TYR A 163 1.05 -2.04 0.29
CA TYR A 163 1.91 -0.86 0.14
C TYR A 163 1.82 0.16 1.29
N PRO A 164 0.63 0.69 1.65
CA PRO A 164 0.52 1.64 2.75
C PRO A 164 0.93 1.01 4.09
N CYS A 165 0.55 -0.24 4.34
CA CYS A 165 0.94 -0.95 5.56
C CYS A 165 2.48 -1.08 5.70
N ILE A 166 3.19 -1.45 4.63
CA ILE A 166 4.66 -1.51 4.59
C ILE A 166 5.24 -0.13 4.85
N MET A 167 4.80 0.90 4.11
CA MET A 167 5.37 2.23 4.20
C MET A 167 5.16 2.87 5.58
N ASP A 168 4.00 2.63 6.20
CA ASP A 168 3.69 3.10 7.55
C ASP A 168 4.48 2.34 8.61
N LEU A 169 4.62 1.01 8.47
CA LEU A 169 5.44 0.21 9.36
C LEU A 169 6.91 0.65 9.32
N ILE A 170 7.46 0.92 8.14
CA ILE A 170 8.82 1.45 7.96
C ILE A 170 8.95 2.81 8.66
N ALA A 171 8.05 3.74 8.37
CA ALA A 171 8.08 5.09 8.97
C ALA A 171 7.97 5.05 10.49
N TYR A 172 7.21 4.10 11.01
CA TYR A 172 6.94 3.96 12.44
C TYR A 172 8.08 3.30 13.22
N THR A 173 8.81 2.36 12.60
CA THR A 173 9.76 1.50 13.32
C THR A 173 11.23 1.75 12.97
N LYS A 174 11.53 2.41 11.84
CA LYS A 174 12.89 2.56 11.31
C LYS A 174 13.28 4.03 11.17
N GLN A 175 14.58 4.29 11.30
CA GLN A 175 15.17 5.63 11.17
C GLN A 175 16.52 5.56 10.44
N GLY A 176 16.98 6.70 9.91
CA GLY A 176 18.27 6.81 9.23
C GLY A 176 18.43 5.83 8.07
N GLN A 177 19.62 5.24 7.95
CA GLN A 177 19.96 4.37 6.81
C GLN A 177 19.02 3.17 6.68
N SER A 178 18.65 2.51 7.78
CA SER A 178 17.74 1.35 7.72
C SER A 178 16.36 1.69 7.17
N ARG A 179 15.87 2.92 7.39
CA ARG A 179 14.62 3.41 6.79
C ARG A 179 14.79 3.60 5.28
N CYS A 180 15.89 4.23 4.86
CA CYS A 180 16.22 4.43 3.46
C CYS A 180 16.33 3.10 2.71
N ASP A 181 17.07 2.13 3.25
CA ASP A 181 17.27 0.81 2.64
C ASP A 181 15.94 0.08 2.41
N LEU A 182 15.01 0.19 3.36
CA LEU A 182 13.69 -0.43 3.25
C LEU A 182 12.80 0.29 2.23
N TYR A 183 12.85 1.62 2.13
CA TYR A 183 12.14 2.33 1.05
C TYR A 183 12.75 2.06 -0.32
N GLU A 184 14.06 1.88 -0.41
CA GLU A 184 14.72 1.41 -1.63
C GLU A 184 14.24 0.00 -1.99
N ARG A 185 14.06 -0.89 -1.02
CA ARG A 185 13.43 -2.21 -1.25
C ARG A 185 12.00 -2.08 -1.78
N VAL A 186 11.17 -1.19 -1.22
CA VAL A 186 9.81 -0.92 -1.75
C VAL A 186 9.88 -0.40 -3.20
N MET A 187 10.82 0.49 -3.52
CA MET A 187 11.01 1.00 -4.87
C MET A 187 11.42 -0.10 -5.86
N THR A 188 12.38 -0.94 -5.47
CA THR A 188 13.02 -1.94 -6.37
C THR A 188 12.21 -3.22 -6.47
N GLU A 189 11.92 -3.88 -5.34
CA GLU A 189 11.19 -5.14 -5.28
C GLU A 189 9.68 -4.96 -5.43
N GLY A 190 9.14 -3.79 -5.04
CA GLY A 190 7.73 -3.45 -5.19
C GLY A 190 7.43 -2.73 -6.50
N VAL A 191 7.72 -1.44 -6.55
CA VAL A 191 7.23 -0.55 -7.62
C VAL A 191 7.84 -0.88 -8.98
N LEU A 192 9.17 -0.91 -9.10
CA LEU A 192 9.85 -1.14 -10.38
C LEU A 192 9.58 -2.55 -10.91
N THR A 193 9.69 -3.56 -10.04
CA THR A 193 9.35 -4.94 -10.38
C THR A 193 7.87 -5.06 -10.76
N GLY A 194 6.97 -4.41 -10.03
CA GLY A 194 5.54 -4.43 -10.32
C GLY A 194 5.19 -3.76 -11.64
N LEU A 195 5.79 -2.59 -11.93
CA LEU A 195 5.61 -1.90 -13.21
C LEU A 195 6.14 -2.75 -14.39
N LEU A 196 7.26 -3.44 -14.21
CA LEU A 196 7.81 -4.33 -15.23
C LEU A 196 6.88 -5.51 -15.57
N HIS A 197 6.25 -6.12 -14.58
CA HIS A 197 5.46 -7.35 -14.78
C HIS A 197 3.96 -7.11 -14.95
N ALA A 198 3.43 -6.02 -14.41
CA ALA A 198 2.00 -5.74 -14.34
C ALA A 198 1.64 -4.28 -14.65
N GLY A 199 2.60 -3.45 -15.09
CA GLY A 199 2.35 -2.03 -15.41
C GLY A 199 1.38 -1.82 -16.58
N GLU A 200 1.21 -2.80 -17.47
CA GLU A 200 0.21 -2.74 -18.56
C GLU A 200 -1.19 -3.17 -18.11
N LYS A 201 -1.31 -3.77 -16.91
CA LYS A 201 -2.59 -4.21 -16.37
C LYS A 201 -3.27 -3.04 -15.65
N ILE A 202 -4.33 -2.52 -16.26
CA ILE A 202 -5.10 -1.36 -15.75
C ILE A 202 -5.50 -1.51 -14.27
N ARG A 203 -5.76 -2.75 -13.81
CA ARG A 203 -6.15 -3.01 -12.42
C ARG A 203 -5.01 -2.79 -11.41
N PHE A 204 -3.76 -3.06 -11.80
CA PHE A 204 -2.59 -2.94 -10.92
C PHE A 204 -1.87 -1.61 -11.06
N LEU A 205 -1.92 -1.00 -12.26
CA LEU A 205 -1.25 0.26 -12.52
C LEU A 205 -1.51 1.36 -11.47
N PRO A 206 -2.75 1.70 -11.08
CA PRO A 206 -2.97 2.74 -10.07
C PRO A 206 -2.33 2.37 -8.72
N ILE A 207 -2.34 1.08 -8.35
CA ILE A 207 -1.74 0.58 -7.10
C ILE A 207 -0.22 0.77 -7.12
N LEU A 208 0.42 0.54 -8.28
CA LEU A 208 1.87 0.67 -8.46
C LEU A 208 2.32 2.14 -8.55
N LEU A 209 1.47 3.03 -9.07
CA LEU A 209 1.77 4.46 -9.15
C LEU A 209 1.63 5.18 -7.81
N GLN A 210 0.66 4.76 -6.99
CA GLN A 210 0.32 5.41 -5.72
C GLN A 210 1.49 5.58 -4.72
N PRO A 211 2.41 4.61 -4.52
CA PRO A 211 3.54 4.80 -3.61
C PRO A 211 4.65 5.71 -4.14
N ILE A 212 4.72 5.99 -5.45
CA ILE A 212 5.84 6.71 -6.09
C ILE A 212 6.11 8.08 -5.45
N PRO A 213 5.12 8.98 -5.23
CA PRO A 213 5.39 10.29 -4.65
C PRO A 213 6.10 10.22 -3.30
N ARG A 214 5.57 9.41 -2.38
CA ARG A 214 6.14 9.23 -1.04
C ARG A 214 7.54 8.63 -1.10
N LEU A 215 7.78 7.65 -1.98
CA LEU A 215 9.10 7.04 -2.11
C LEU A 215 10.15 8.04 -2.61
N PHE A 216 9.82 8.90 -3.57
CA PHE A 216 10.75 9.94 -4.03
C PHE A 216 11.02 10.98 -2.93
N GLU A 217 10.00 11.38 -2.17
CA GLU A 217 10.16 12.30 -1.04
C GLU A 217 11.04 11.72 0.07
N GLU A 218 10.86 10.43 0.42
CA GLU A 218 11.61 9.75 1.48
C GLU A 218 13.05 9.40 1.06
N LEU A 219 13.27 9.01 -0.20
CA LEU A 219 14.60 8.67 -0.72
C LEU A 219 15.41 9.91 -1.13
N GLY A 220 14.75 11.03 -1.41
CA GLY A 220 15.38 12.28 -1.81
C GLY A 220 16.28 12.10 -3.04
N ALA A 221 17.46 12.72 -3.02
CA ALA A 221 18.40 12.71 -4.15
C ALA A 221 18.87 11.29 -4.55
N SER A 222 18.85 10.31 -3.65
CA SER A 222 19.21 8.92 -3.96
C SER A 222 18.22 8.27 -4.93
N SER A 223 17.01 8.82 -5.09
CA SER A 223 16.01 8.32 -6.04
C SER A 223 16.33 8.60 -7.52
N VAL A 224 17.33 9.46 -7.81
CA VAL A 224 17.73 9.81 -9.18
C VAL A 224 18.09 8.58 -10.03
N GLN A 225 18.62 7.52 -9.41
CA GLN A 225 18.96 6.29 -10.13
C GLN A 225 17.75 5.55 -10.71
N TYR A 226 16.53 5.80 -10.21
CA TYR A 226 15.31 5.13 -10.66
C TYR A 226 14.56 5.89 -11.75
N LEU A 227 14.99 7.09 -12.13
CA LEU A 227 14.31 7.92 -13.14
C LEU A 227 14.08 7.18 -14.47
N LYS A 228 15.07 6.39 -14.90
CA LYS A 228 14.98 5.61 -16.15
C LYS A 228 13.85 4.57 -16.12
N GLY A 229 13.55 4.00 -14.95
CA GLY A 229 12.44 3.05 -14.79
C GLY A 229 11.10 3.73 -14.53
N ILE A 230 11.09 4.87 -13.85
CA ILE A 230 9.86 5.52 -13.37
C ILE A 230 9.26 6.52 -14.36
N ILE A 231 10.09 7.40 -14.97
CA ILE A 231 9.58 8.46 -15.86
C ILE A 231 8.81 7.88 -17.05
N PRO A 232 9.33 6.88 -17.80
CA PRO A 232 8.59 6.33 -18.94
C PRO A 232 7.22 5.76 -18.54
N SER A 233 7.15 5.01 -17.43
CA SER A 233 5.90 4.44 -16.93
C SER A 233 4.90 5.51 -16.51
N LEU A 234 5.35 6.58 -15.84
CA LEU A 234 4.49 7.71 -15.49
C LEU A 234 3.99 8.45 -16.74
N CYS A 235 4.87 8.74 -17.70
CA CYS A 235 4.51 9.44 -18.94
C CYS A 235 3.55 8.60 -19.80
N GLN A 236 3.76 7.28 -19.89
CA GLN A 236 2.83 6.36 -20.55
C GLN A 236 1.47 6.37 -19.84
N SER A 237 1.46 6.27 -18.51
CA SER A 237 0.23 6.29 -17.72
C SER A 237 -0.53 7.62 -17.84
N LEU A 238 0.18 8.75 -17.93
CA LEU A 238 -0.40 10.07 -18.13
C LEU A 238 -1.00 10.22 -19.53
N SER A 239 -0.31 9.69 -20.55
CA SER A 239 -0.71 9.83 -21.95
C SER A 239 -1.72 8.80 -22.45
N THR A 240 -2.02 7.77 -21.65
CA THR A 240 -3.01 6.77 -22.02
C THR A 240 -4.41 7.36 -21.85
N VAL A 241 -5.08 7.56 -22.99
CA VAL A 241 -6.43 8.12 -23.08
C VAL A 241 -7.42 6.97 -23.30
N PRO A 242 -8.50 6.87 -22.52
CA PRO A 242 -9.47 5.80 -22.70
C PRO A 242 -10.32 6.01 -23.96
N TYR A 243 -10.78 4.90 -24.55
CA TYR A 243 -11.75 4.94 -25.65
C TYR A 243 -13.15 5.38 -25.19
N ASN A 244 -13.50 5.08 -23.94
CA ASN A 244 -14.74 5.50 -23.26
C ASN A 244 -14.38 6.18 -21.93
N ASP A 245 -15.06 7.26 -21.55
CA ASP A 245 -14.75 8.00 -20.31
C ASP A 245 -14.78 7.08 -19.08
N SER A 246 -13.61 6.59 -18.68
CA SER A 246 -13.42 5.61 -17.62
C SER A 246 -12.83 6.30 -16.40
N LEU A 247 -13.56 6.24 -15.29
CA LEU A 247 -13.12 6.79 -14.01
C LEU A 247 -11.77 6.20 -13.57
N GLU A 248 -11.51 4.94 -13.90
CA GLU A 248 -10.23 4.27 -13.61
C GLU A 248 -9.07 4.91 -14.38
N MET A 249 -9.27 5.24 -15.66
CA MET A 249 -8.23 5.88 -16.46
C MET A 249 -7.96 7.31 -16.00
N ARG A 250 -9.01 8.03 -15.57
CA ARG A 250 -8.84 9.32 -14.90
C ARG A 250 -7.99 9.19 -13.65
N ARG A 251 -8.27 8.20 -12.79
CA ARG A 251 -7.46 7.93 -11.58
C ARG A 251 -6.00 7.62 -11.93
N ILE A 252 -5.74 6.86 -13.00
CA ILE A 252 -4.38 6.56 -13.47
C ILE A 252 -3.67 7.82 -13.94
N ASN A 253 -4.32 8.66 -14.75
CA ASN A 253 -3.72 9.93 -15.21
C ASN A 253 -3.43 10.86 -14.02
N GLN A 254 -4.33 10.93 -13.03
CA GLN A 254 -4.13 11.69 -11.79
C GLN A 254 -2.90 11.21 -11.02
N LEU A 255 -2.82 9.91 -10.74
CA LEU A 255 -1.69 9.32 -10.02
C LEU A 255 -0.38 9.51 -10.76
N ALA A 256 -0.39 9.40 -12.10
CA ALA A 256 0.77 9.66 -12.94
C ALA A 256 1.23 11.13 -12.86
N ALA A 257 0.30 12.08 -12.88
CA ALA A 257 0.62 13.50 -12.74
C ALA A 257 1.20 13.82 -11.35
N HIS A 258 0.60 13.31 -10.28
CA HIS A 258 1.14 13.45 -8.92
C HIS A 258 2.53 12.81 -8.79
N GLY A 259 2.72 11.63 -9.40
CA GLY A 259 4.02 10.96 -9.49
C GLY A 259 5.06 11.84 -10.17
N LEU A 260 4.75 12.40 -11.35
CA LEU A 260 5.67 13.28 -12.07
C LEU A 260 5.99 14.55 -11.28
N ILE A 261 5.00 15.18 -10.63
CA ILE A 261 5.22 16.36 -9.78
C ILE A 261 6.25 16.05 -8.68
N ALA A 262 6.09 14.94 -7.96
CA ALA A 262 7.02 14.53 -6.91
C ALA A 262 8.41 14.21 -7.46
N VAL A 263 8.47 13.42 -8.54
CA VAL A 263 9.74 13.07 -9.21
C VAL A 263 10.48 14.32 -9.68
N ILE A 264 9.79 15.26 -10.32
CA ILE A 264 10.40 16.50 -10.83
C ILE A 264 10.90 17.36 -9.68
N ARG A 265 10.13 17.52 -8.59
CA ARG A 265 10.56 18.31 -7.43
C ARG A 265 11.85 17.77 -6.80
N VAL A 266 11.95 16.45 -6.64
CA VAL A 266 13.09 15.81 -5.98
C VAL A 266 14.30 15.74 -6.91
N CYS A 267 14.08 15.44 -8.19
CA CYS A 267 15.13 15.12 -9.15
C CYS A 267 15.34 16.19 -10.23
N TRP A 268 14.87 17.42 -10.00
CA TRP A 268 14.88 18.53 -10.97
C TRP A 268 16.19 18.68 -11.77
N PRO A 269 17.41 18.49 -11.21
CA PRO A 269 18.64 18.70 -11.98
C PRO A 269 18.84 17.72 -13.14
N ARG A 270 18.06 16.64 -13.19
CA ARG A 270 18.14 15.60 -14.24
C ARG A 270 16.92 15.55 -15.15
N ILE A 271 15.93 16.41 -14.95
CA ILE A 271 14.63 16.32 -15.65
C ILE A 271 14.72 16.75 -17.11
N SER A 272 15.60 17.68 -17.48
CA SER A 272 15.80 18.10 -18.87
C SER A 272 16.13 16.93 -19.82
N THR A 273 16.84 15.90 -19.34
CA THR A 273 17.11 14.69 -20.15
C THR A 273 15.84 13.94 -20.58
N TYR A 274 14.71 14.21 -19.93
CA TYR A 274 13.40 13.61 -20.18
C TYR A 274 12.37 14.62 -20.71
N GLU A 275 12.79 15.82 -21.12
CA GLU A 275 11.91 16.91 -21.52
C GLU A 275 10.89 16.49 -22.59
N GLY A 276 11.34 15.85 -23.67
CA GLY A 276 10.47 15.48 -24.79
C GLY A 276 9.40 14.44 -24.40
N ILE A 277 9.73 13.44 -23.58
CA ILE A 277 8.74 12.43 -23.17
C ILE A 277 7.73 13.00 -22.16
N ILE A 278 8.18 13.86 -21.25
CA ILE A 278 7.30 14.52 -20.28
C ILE A 278 6.37 15.48 -21.02
N MET A 279 6.92 16.39 -21.86
CA MET A 279 6.13 17.35 -22.64
C MET A 279 5.11 16.65 -23.55
N SER A 280 5.51 15.60 -24.26
CA SER A 280 4.59 14.80 -25.10
C SER A 280 3.45 14.20 -24.27
N SER A 281 3.75 13.70 -23.07
CA SER A 281 2.73 13.11 -22.19
C SER A 281 1.75 14.14 -21.62
N VAL A 282 2.25 15.30 -21.18
CA VAL A 282 1.45 16.43 -20.70
C VAL A 282 0.55 16.94 -21.81
N ALA A 283 1.09 17.16 -23.02
CA ALA A 283 0.33 17.67 -24.16
C ALA A 283 -0.82 16.75 -24.58
N LYS A 284 -0.59 15.43 -24.62
CA LYS A 284 -1.62 14.42 -24.94
C LYS A 284 -2.73 14.40 -23.89
N CYS A 285 -2.35 14.34 -22.62
CA CYS A 285 -3.31 14.28 -21.52
C CYS A 285 -4.11 15.58 -21.42
N TRP A 286 -3.45 16.73 -21.53
CA TRP A 286 -4.08 18.04 -21.59
C TRP A 286 -5.11 18.12 -22.70
N SER A 287 -4.73 17.76 -23.93
CA SER A 287 -5.63 17.83 -25.08
C SER A 287 -6.93 17.05 -24.85
N TYR A 288 -6.83 15.84 -24.30
CA TYR A 288 -8.00 15.02 -23.98
C TYR A 288 -8.91 15.67 -22.93
N TYR A 289 -8.35 16.12 -21.80
CA TYR A 289 -9.16 16.73 -20.74
C TYR A 289 -9.65 18.14 -21.08
N PHE A 290 -8.99 18.82 -22.01
CA PHE A 290 -9.43 20.09 -22.55
C PHE A 290 -10.73 19.92 -23.35
N ASP A 291 -10.76 18.91 -24.24
CA ASP A 291 -11.96 18.57 -25.01
C ASP A 291 -13.12 18.13 -24.08
N LYS A 292 -12.80 17.46 -22.96
CA LYS A 292 -13.77 17.04 -21.93
C LYS A 292 -14.15 18.14 -20.95
N GLN A 293 -13.46 19.28 -20.95
CA GLN A 293 -13.65 20.38 -20.00
C GLN A 293 -13.53 19.95 -18.52
N ASP A 294 -12.67 18.98 -18.21
CA ASP A 294 -12.43 18.52 -16.84
C ASP A 294 -11.51 19.51 -16.10
N ARG A 295 -12.14 20.41 -15.33
CA ARG A 295 -11.42 21.51 -14.65
C ARG A 295 -10.35 21.03 -13.68
N GLU A 296 -10.59 19.94 -12.96
CA GLU A 296 -9.65 19.42 -11.97
C GLU A 296 -8.41 18.85 -12.66
N MET A 297 -8.59 18.09 -13.75
CA MET A 297 -7.48 17.54 -14.51
C MET A 297 -6.68 18.63 -15.22
N LEU A 298 -7.35 19.65 -15.78
CA LEU A 298 -6.67 20.77 -16.40
C LEU A 298 -5.82 21.55 -15.39
N GLU A 299 -6.33 21.80 -14.19
CA GLU A 299 -5.56 22.47 -13.15
C GLU A 299 -4.36 21.63 -12.69
N LEU A 300 -4.54 20.31 -12.52
CA LEU A 300 -3.44 19.40 -12.19
C LEU A 300 -2.34 19.40 -13.27
N GLN A 301 -2.72 19.40 -14.55
CA GLN A 301 -1.77 19.46 -15.66
C GLN A 301 -1.01 20.79 -15.72
N ARG A 302 -1.66 21.91 -15.42
CA ARG A 302 -0.98 23.21 -15.28
C ARG A 302 0.04 23.20 -14.16
N GLN A 303 -0.31 22.63 -13.00
CA GLN A 303 0.61 22.51 -11.88
C GLN A 303 1.82 21.64 -12.23
N LEU A 304 1.58 20.51 -12.90
CA LEU A 304 2.65 19.66 -13.43
C LEU A 304 3.54 20.43 -14.40
N TYR A 305 2.96 21.13 -15.39
CA TYR A 305 3.71 21.89 -16.37
C TYR A 305 4.56 23.00 -15.73
N LYS A 306 4.01 23.79 -14.81
CA LYS A 306 4.76 24.87 -14.13
C LYS A 306 6.01 24.37 -13.41
N ILE A 307 5.91 23.21 -12.77
CA ILE A 307 7.05 22.60 -12.07
C ILE A 307 8.04 22.01 -13.07
N PHE A 308 7.55 21.42 -14.16
CA PHE A 308 8.36 20.92 -15.25
C PHE A 308 9.16 22.03 -15.96
N GLU A 309 8.50 23.13 -16.35
CA GLU A 309 9.11 24.32 -16.96
C GLU A 309 10.24 24.87 -16.07
N ALA A 310 9.96 25.05 -14.77
CA ALA A 310 10.96 25.50 -13.81
C ALA A 310 12.16 24.54 -13.68
N ALA A 311 11.95 23.23 -13.83
CA ALA A 311 13.02 22.23 -13.73
C ALA A 311 13.87 22.13 -15.01
N CYS A 312 13.30 22.39 -16.19
CA CYS A 312 14.01 22.28 -17.46
C CYS A 312 14.81 23.53 -17.86
N GLN A 313 14.52 24.69 -17.26
CA GLN A 313 15.31 25.92 -17.45
C GLN A 313 15.42 26.35 -18.92
N GLY A 314 14.35 26.16 -19.71
CA GLY A 314 14.24 26.60 -21.10
C GLY A 314 14.58 25.53 -22.14
N ALA A 315 14.97 24.32 -21.71
CA ALA A 315 15.22 23.21 -22.63
C ALA A 315 13.93 22.71 -23.34
N GLU A 316 12.77 22.96 -22.73
CA GLU A 316 11.43 22.63 -23.21
C GLU A 316 10.82 23.67 -24.17
N GLU A 317 11.45 24.84 -24.36
CA GLU A 317 10.85 26.00 -25.05
C GLU A 317 10.56 25.69 -26.54
N ALA A 318 11.42 24.91 -27.20
CA ALA A 318 11.21 24.52 -28.59
C ALA A 318 9.92 23.68 -28.77
N ASP A 319 9.65 22.76 -27.84
CA ASP A 319 8.44 21.94 -27.87
C ASP A 319 7.20 22.78 -27.53
N LYS A 320 7.32 23.71 -26.57
CA LYS A 320 6.26 24.67 -26.22
C LYS A 320 5.85 25.52 -27.43
N GLU A 321 6.82 26.10 -28.13
CA GLU A 321 6.57 26.85 -29.36
C GLU A 321 5.91 25.99 -30.46
N ALA A 322 6.36 24.73 -30.61
CA ALA A 322 5.79 23.82 -31.60
C ALA A 322 4.32 23.50 -31.30
N LEU A 323 3.96 23.28 -30.02
CA LEU A 323 2.58 23.04 -29.59
C LEU A 323 1.69 24.28 -29.79
N LEU A 324 2.19 25.47 -29.48
CA LEU A 324 1.49 26.73 -29.73
C LEU A 324 1.22 26.96 -31.23
N LYS A 325 2.21 26.66 -32.09
CA LYS A 325 2.05 26.74 -33.56
C LYS A 325 1.07 25.68 -34.08
N TYR A 326 0.98 24.51 -33.45
CA TYR A 326 0.10 23.43 -33.86
C TYR A 326 -1.37 23.68 -33.52
N LYS A 327 -1.69 24.02 -32.26
CA LYS A 327 -3.07 24.30 -31.79
C LYS A 327 -3.08 25.38 -30.70
N PRO A 328 -3.03 26.67 -31.05
CA PRO A 328 -2.89 27.77 -30.08
C PRO A 328 -4.03 27.80 -29.05
N ASN A 329 -5.29 27.73 -29.52
CA ASN A 329 -6.47 27.77 -28.63
C ASN A 329 -6.51 26.64 -27.59
N VAL A 330 -5.83 25.51 -27.86
CA VAL A 330 -5.78 24.38 -26.94
C VAL A 330 -4.62 24.54 -25.96
N PHE A 331 -3.43 24.94 -26.43
CA PHE A 331 -2.21 24.92 -25.62
C PHE A 331 -1.87 26.25 -24.94
N GLU A 332 -2.33 27.40 -25.42
CA GLU A 332 -2.16 28.68 -24.71
C GLU A 332 -2.63 28.62 -23.25
N PRO A 333 -3.80 28.03 -22.93
CA PRO A 333 -4.24 27.94 -21.54
C PRO A 333 -3.44 26.94 -20.69
N LEU A 334 -2.63 26.05 -21.27
CA LEU A 334 -1.73 25.18 -20.51
C LEU A 334 -0.50 25.94 -20.01
N PHE A 335 -0.01 26.87 -20.82
CA PHE A 335 1.24 27.59 -20.61
C PHE A 335 1.06 28.95 -19.90
N ALA A 336 -0.18 29.37 -19.68
CA ALA A 336 -0.55 30.52 -18.83
C ALA A 336 -0.63 30.11 -17.35
#